data_AF-A0A109RVA4-F1
#
_entry.id   AF-A0A109RVA4-F1
#
_cell.length_a   1.000
_cell.length_b   1.000
_cell.length_c   1.000
_cell.angle_alpha   90.00
_cell.angle_beta   90.00
_cell.angle_gamma   90.00
#
_symmetry.space_group_name_H-M   'P 1'
#
loop_
_entity.id
_entity.type
_entity.pdbx_description
1 polymer ?
#
loop_
_entity_poly.entity_id
_entity_poly.type
_entity_poly.pdbx_seq_one_letter_code
_entity_poly.pdbx_strand_id
1 'polypeptide(L)' 'MKLKPVWIVQSLEDGFFLMPLNGDVGYTQWLSEAGLFEDKQAAIDTAVDLLDGQFSIYAHYVMAD' A
#
# COMPACT_ATOMS: atom_id res chain seq x y z
N MET A 1 15.71 18.48 5.32
CA MET A 1 15.25 17.14 4.93
C MET A 1 14.00 16.83 5.74
N LYS A 2 12.83 16.80 5.10
CA LYS A 2 11.56 16.45 5.77
C LYS A 2 11.17 15.04 5.33
N LEU A 3 10.68 14.24 6.25
CA LEU A 3 10.09 12.94 5.95
C LEU A 3 8.57 13.11 5.93
N LYS A 4 7.90 12.48 4.97
CA LYS A 4 6.43 12.35 4.96
C LYS A 4 6.04 10.87 5.07
N PRO A 5 4.98 10.55 5.83
CA PRO A 5 4.44 9.20 5.84
C PRO A 5 3.71 8.92 4.52
N VAL A 6 3.83 7.69 4.06
CA VAL A 6 3.00 7.05 3.05
C VAL A 6 2.56 5.69 3.59
N TRP A 7 1.48 5.16 3.04
CA TRP A 7 0.89 3.91 3.51
C TRP A 7 1.01 2.83 2.45
N ILE A 8 1.45 1.65 2.88
CA ILE A 8 1.52 0.45 2.06
C ILE A 8 0.54 -0.58 2.62
N VAL A 9 -0.07 -1.36 1.74
CA VAL A 9 -1.04 -2.39 2.08
C VAL A 9 -0.45 -3.76 1.76
N GLN A 10 -0.51 -4.68 2.71
CA GLN A 10 -0.13 -6.08 2.53
C GLN A 10 -1.35 -6.97 2.74
N SER A 11 -1.59 -7.89 1.81
CA SER A 11 -2.55 -8.98 1.95
C SER A 11 -2.08 -9.96 3.02
N LEU A 12 -3.00 -10.37 3.90
CA LEU A 12 -2.73 -11.40 4.91
C LEU A 12 -2.88 -12.83 4.35
N GLU A 13 -3.49 -12.98 3.17
CA GLU A 13 -3.72 -14.28 2.55
C GLU A 13 -2.44 -14.85 1.91
N ASP A 14 -1.76 -14.04 1.10
CA ASP A 14 -0.58 -14.44 0.31
C ASP A 14 0.70 -13.69 0.70
N GLY A 15 0.59 -12.65 1.53
CA GLY A 15 1.71 -11.81 1.95
C GLY A 15 2.15 -10.79 0.89
N PHE A 16 1.43 -10.64 -0.22
CA PHE A 16 1.78 -9.67 -1.26
C PHE A 16 1.35 -8.25 -0.91
N PHE A 17 2.05 -7.28 -1.48
CA PHE A 17 1.72 -5.87 -1.39
C PHE A 17 0.85 -5.44 -2.56
N LEU A 18 -0.10 -4.55 -2.30
CA LEU A 18 -0.78 -3.84 -3.38
C LEU A 18 0.22 -2.95 -4.12
N MET A 19 0.16 -2.94 -5.45
CA MET A 19 0.99 -2.09 -6.32
C MET A 19 0.15 -1.49 -7.45
N PRO A 20 0.54 -0.33 -8.01
CA PRO A 20 -0.05 0.14 -9.25
C PRO A 20 0.35 -0.79 -10.40
N LEU A 21 -0.61 -1.32 -11.14
CA LEU A 21 -0.39 -2.17 -12.31
C LEU A 21 -1.30 -1.74 -13.46
N ASN A 22 -0.72 -1.18 -14.53
CA ASN A 22 -1.44 -0.77 -15.74
C ASN A 22 -2.65 0.16 -15.51
N GLY A 23 -2.56 1.06 -14.53
CA GLY A 23 -3.65 1.99 -14.19
C GLY A 23 -4.72 1.41 -13.27
N ASP A 24 -4.54 0.18 -12.80
CA ASP A 24 -5.36 -0.48 -11.78
C ASP A 24 -4.46 -0.94 -10.61
N VAL A 25 -5.02 -1.76 -9.71
CA VAL A 25 -4.31 -2.36 -8.58
C VAL A 25 -3.90 -3.79 -8.93
N GLY A 26 -2.60 -4.06 -8.77
CA GLY A 26 -2.03 -5.40 -8.84
C GLY A 26 -1.35 -5.78 -7.52
N TYR A 27 -0.60 -6.88 -7.57
CA TYR A 27 0.08 -7.47 -6.42
C TYR A 27 1.55 -7.72 -6.71
N THR A 28 2.41 -7.49 -5.73
CA THR A 28 3.84 -7.79 -5.79
C THR A 28 4.34 -8.37 -4.48
N GLN A 29 5.29 -9.29 -4.55
CA GLN A 29 6.01 -9.78 -3.37
C GLN A 29 7.10 -8.80 -2.89
N TRP A 30 7.40 -7.75 -3.67
CA TRP A 30 8.52 -6.86 -3.43
C TRP A 30 8.07 -5.54 -2.80
N LEU A 31 8.51 -5.27 -1.57
CA LEU A 31 8.24 -4.01 -0.88
C LEU A 31 8.65 -2.77 -1.68
N SER A 32 9.73 -2.86 -2.47
CA SER A 32 10.22 -1.77 -3.32
C SER A 32 9.28 -1.39 -4.47
N GLU A 33 8.33 -2.26 -4.80
CA GLU A 33 7.33 -2.05 -5.85
C GLU A 33 5.93 -1.76 -5.27
N ALA A 34 5.80 -1.77 -3.94
CA ALA A 34 4.53 -1.53 -3.28
C ALA A 34 4.00 -0.12 -3.61
N GLY A 35 2.68 -0.04 -3.79
CA GLY A 35 1.98 1.22 -3.98
C GLY A 35 2.07 2.09 -2.73
N LEU A 36 2.43 3.35 -2.93
CA LEU A 36 2.59 4.33 -1.86
C LEU A 36 1.36 5.25 -1.83
N PHE A 37 0.43 4.96 -0.93
CA PHE A 37 -0.71 5.84 -0.71
C PHE A 37 -0.27 7.07 0.08
N GLU A 38 -0.66 8.27 -0.37
CA GLU A 38 -0.41 9.52 0.36
C GLU A 38 -1.46 9.85 1.42
N ASP A 39 -2.55 9.08 1.46
CA ASP A 39 -3.60 9.19 2.46
C ASP A 39 -3.89 7.81 3.07
N LYS A 40 -3.99 7.77 4.40
CA LYS A 40 -4.21 6.52 5.13
C LYS A 40 -5.60 5.94 4.84
N GLN A 41 -6.63 6.79 4.74
CA GLN A 41 -8.00 6.34 4.54
C GLN A 41 -8.15 5.74 3.14
N ALA A 42 -7.55 6.37 2.12
CA ALA A 42 -7.52 5.80 0.76
C ALA A 42 -6.88 4.41 0.71
N ALA A 43 -5.79 4.18 1.46
CA ALA A 43 -5.20 2.85 1.59
C ALA A 43 -6.15 1.84 2.24
N ILE A 44 -6.86 2.25 3.31
CA ILE A 44 -7.84 1.40 4.00
C ILE A 44 -9.00 1.05 3.07
N ASP A 45 -9.59 2.04 2.41
CA ASP A 45 -10.77 1.83 1.56
C ASP A 45 -10.42 0.88 0.41
N THR A 46 -9.27 1.11 -0.25
CA THR A 46 -8.77 0.21 -1.31
C THR A 46 -8.52 -1.20 -0.79
N ALA A 47 -7.98 -1.34 0.43
CA ALA A 47 -7.71 -2.64 1.03
C ALA A 47 -9.00 -3.37 1.43
N VAL A 48 -10.02 -2.67 1.91
CA VAL A 48 -11.33 -3.25 2.22
C VAL A 48 -11.99 -3.76 0.94
N ASP A 49 -11.94 -2.97 -0.13
CA ASP A 49 -12.57 -3.32 -1.41
C ASP A 49 -11.91 -4.54 -2.08
N LEU A 50 -10.58 -4.68 -1.98
CA LEU A 50 -9.83 -5.73 -2.69
C LEU A 50 -9.52 -6.97 -1.85
N LEU A 51 -9.39 -6.82 -0.53
CA LEU A 51 -8.88 -7.87 0.35
C LEU A 51 -9.90 -8.34 1.40
N ASP A 52 -11.15 -7.88 1.33
CA ASP A 52 -12.27 -8.27 2.22
C ASP A 52 -11.88 -8.21 3.72
N GLY A 53 -11.12 -7.18 4.09
CA GLY A 53 -10.65 -6.97 5.46
C GLY A 53 -9.44 -7.81 5.90
N GLN A 54 -8.90 -8.69 5.05
CA GLN A 54 -7.72 -9.52 5.33
C GLN A 54 -6.42 -8.81 4.93
N PHE A 55 -6.09 -7.71 5.62
CA PHE A 55 -4.92 -6.91 5.28
C PHE A 55 -4.20 -6.33 6.50
N SER A 56 -2.93 -5.98 6.30
CA SER A 56 -2.15 -5.12 7.18
C SER A 56 -1.76 -3.83 6.47
N ILE A 57 -1.73 -2.73 7.22
CA ILE A 57 -1.25 -1.43 6.74
C ILE A 57 -0.01 -1.02 7.53
N TYR A 58 1.02 -0.61 6.81
CA TYR A 58 2.25 -0.10 7.39
C TYR A 58 2.48 1.34 6.96
N ALA A 59 2.99 2.15 7.88
CA ALA A 59 3.52 3.46 7.53
C ALA A 59 4.97 3.30 7.06
N HIS A 60 5.25 3.80 5.86
CA HIS A 60 6.59 3.96 5.33
C HIS A 60 6.92 5.45 5.25
N TYR A 61 8.16 5.84 5.56
CA TYR A 61 8.56 7.25 5.55
C TYR A 61 9.46 7.51 4.36
N VAL A 62 9.00 8.39 3.47
CA VAL A 62 9.74 8.81 2.29
C VAL A 62 10.21 10.25 2.45
N MET A 63 11.22 10.60 1.67
CA MET A 63 11.72 11.96 1.56
C MET A 63 10.63 12.84 0.94
N ALA A 64 10.31 13.96 1.59
CA ALA A 64 9.47 14.99 1.02
C ALA A 64 10.34 15.97 0.23
N ASP A 65 9.90 16.29 -1.00
CA ASP A 65 10.50 17.32 -1.86
C ASP A 65 10.34 18.73 -1.27
#